data_AF-A0A6G0X1X7-F1
#
_entry.id   AF-A0A6G0X1X7-F1
#
_cell.length_a   1.000
_cell.length_b   1.000
_cell.length_c   1.000
_cell.angle_alpha   90.00
_cell.angle_beta   90.00
_cell.angle_gamma   90.00
#
_symmetry.space_group_name_H-M   'P 1'
#
loop_
_entity.id
_entity.type
_entity.pdbx_description
1 polymer ?
#
loop_
_entity_poly.entity_id
_entity_poly.type
_entity_poly.pdbx_seq_one_letter_code
_entity_poly.pdbx_strand_id
1 'polypeptide(L)'
;MAVAQAVSKRFLNVWNFVVLILGFGLLLITLYILIFQSDTYAIPKAGYWAAVICAGLLILLSGLGLYGLRQQRVCVTHNKRNYALGIYCLIGFACGVVLVVAGSVALTFNSVTYTSKELELIESAEIYFEEAMIDNLNDFATQEPEKWKQMQDNWFCCGYYDIPNVTECARRVTNKLDGATLCSKIDIPYIAMANTINSVHGVYCSTNCTDGQTVCPQTNTDWCRDVFLNNAQTNTIFVGWVSVTSGGAQLLGILLGMFILLCDVRMIRRFTMRASALKNAIENNQA
;
A
#
# COMPACT_ATOMS: atom_id res chain seq x y z
N MET A 1 -17.91 33.43 10.71
CA MET A 1 -16.48 33.02 10.83
C MET A 1 -16.25 32.11 12.05
N ALA A 2 -16.69 32.49 13.26
CA ALA A 2 -16.53 31.67 14.47
C ALA A 2 -17.22 30.29 14.40
N VAL A 3 -18.44 30.22 13.83
CA VAL A 3 -19.19 28.95 13.66
C VAL A 3 -18.45 27.99 12.73
N ALA A 4 -18.00 28.45 11.56
CA ALA A 4 -17.23 27.64 10.61
C ALA A 4 -15.93 27.12 11.24
N GLN A 5 -15.19 27.96 11.96
CA GLN A 5 -13.97 27.56 12.64
C GLN A 5 -14.22 26.51 13.74
N ALA A 6 -15.31 26.64 14.50
CA ALA A 6 -15.67 25.67 15.53
C ALA A 6 -16.06 24.31 14.92
N VAL A 7 -16.82 24.31 13.82
CA VAL A 7 -17.20 23.09 13.09
C VAL A 7 -15.97 22.40 12.50
N SER A 8 -15.11 23.14 11.79
CA SER A 8 -13.87 22.60 11.22
C SER A 8 -12.96 22.01 12.30
N LYS A 9 -12.85 22.66 13.46
CA LYS A 9 -12.06 22.14 14.59
C LYS A 9 -12.60 20.84 15.16
N ARG A 10 -13.92 20.75 15.35
CA ARG A 10 -14.57 19.52 15.85
C ARG A 10 -14.42 18.37 14.86
N PHE A 11 -14.68 18.63 13.59
CA PHE A 11 -14.50 17.64 12.53
C PHE A 11 -13.06 17.15 12.47
N LEU A 12 -12.07 18.05 12.43
CA LEU A 12 -10.66 17.69 12.36
C LEU A 12 -10.17 16.94 13.60
N ASN A 13 -10.75 17.22 14.78
CA ASN A 13 -10.47 16.48 16.00
C ASN A 13 -11.01 15.04 15.93
N VAL A 14 -12.26 14.86 15.48
CA VAL A 14 -12.84 13.52 15.28
C VAL A 14 -12.08 12.74 14.21
N TRP A 15 -11.78 13.37 13.08
CA TRP A 15 -11.02 12.76 11.99
C TRP A 15 -9.65 12.25 12.44
N ASN A 16 -8.85 13.11 13.09
CA ASN A 16 -7.53 12.68 13.57
C ASN A 16 -7.63 11.59 14.63
N PHE A 17 -8.68 11.58 15.47
CA PHE A 17 -8.90 10.51 16.43
C PHE A 17 -9.23 9.17 15.75
N VAL A 18 -10.07 9.18 14.71
CA VAL A 18 -10.38 7.98 13.92
C VAL A 18 -9.12 7.46 13.23
N VAL A 19 -8.35 8.35 12.58
CA VAL A 19 -7.08 7.98 11.92
C VAL A 19 -6.07 7.41 12.92
N LEU A 20 -6.03 7.93 14.15
CA LEU A 20 -5.16 7.40 15.21
C LEU A 20 -5.53 5.95 15.56
N ILE A 21 -6.82 5.67 15.78
CA ILE A 21 -7.30 4.31 16.09
C ILE A 21 -7.01 3.35 14.93
N LEU A 22 -7.31 3.76 13.70
CA LEU A 22 -7.04 2.96 12.51
C LEU A 22 -5.54 2.70 12.32
N GLY A 23 -4.70 3.71 12.57
CA GLY A 23 -3.24 3.57 12.52
C GLY A 23 -2.72 2.56 13.53
N PHE A 24 -3.20 2.59 14.77
CA PHE A 24 -2.86 1.57 15.77
C PHE A 24 -3.35 0.18 15.38
N GLY A 25 -4.59 0.06 14.89
CA GLY A 25 -5.14 -1.21 14.40
C GLY A 25 -4.27 -1.80 13.29
N LEU A 26 -3.93 -0.99 12.29
CA LEU A 26 -3.11 -1.43 11.16
C LEU A 26 -1.70 -1.81 11.60
N LEU A 27 -1.07 -1.05 12.49
CA LEU A 27 0.26 -1.37 13.03
C LEU A 27 0.23 -2.72 13.76
N LEU A 28 -0.74 -2.93 14.66
CA LEU A 28 -0.86 -4.17 15.44
C LEU A 28 -1.12 -5.38 14.55
N ILE A 29 -2.03 -5.26 13.57
CA ILE A 29 -2.34 -6.33 12.63
C ILE A 29 -1.10 -6.65 11.77
N THR A 30 -0.43 -5.63 11.22
CA THR A 30 0.74 -5.84 10.35
C THR A 30 1.90 -6.47 11.12
N LEU A 31 2.14 -6.03 12.37
CA LEU A 31 3.15 -6.64 13.24
C LEU A 31 2.78 -8.08 13.61
N TYR A 32 1.50 -8.35 13.87
CA TYR A 32 1.04 -9.71 14.12
C TYR A 32 1.32 -10.63 12.91
N ILE A 33 0.97 -10.18 11.71
CA ILE A 33 1.20 -10.92 10.47
C ILE A 33 2.71 -11.17 10.26
N LEU A 34 3.54 -10.14 10.43
CA LEU A 34 5.00 -10.23 10.28
C LEU A 34 5.68 -11.17 11.29
N ILE A 35 5.18 -11.22 12.53
CA ILE A 35 5.82 -11.98 13.61
C ILE A 35 5.30 -13.42 13.66
N PHE A 36 4.02 -13.65 13.33
CA PHE A 36 3.35 -14.92 13.61
C PHE A 36 2.81 -15.66 12.37
N GLN A 37 2.65 -15.01 11.20
CA GLN A 37 2.01 -15.64 10.04
C GLN A 37 3.04 -16.03 8.96
N SER A 38 2.99 -17.30 8.54
CA SER A 38 3.90 -17.89 7.55
C SER A 38 3.68 -17.39 6.11
N ASP A 39 2.54 -16.77 5.80
CA ASP A 39 2.19 -16.28 4.46
C ASP A 39 3.00 -15.05 4.00
N THR A 40 3.76 -14.43 4.92
CA THR A 40 4.57 -13.21 4.66
C THR A 40 5.77 -13.41 3.74
N TYR A 41 6.11 -14.65 3.40
CA TYR A 41 7.28 -14.97 2.61
C TYR A 41 7.01 -15.14 1.12
N ALA A 42 5.75 -15.36 0.74
CA ALA A 42 5.36 -15.54 -0.67
C ALA A 42 5.11 -14.24 -1.42
N ILE A 43 4.93 -13.14 -0.69
CA ILE A 43 4.77 -11.80 -1.24
C ILE A 43 5.98 -10.97 -0.78
N PRO A 44 6.54 -10.07 -1.61
CA PRO A 44 7.67 -9.24 -1.23
C PRO A 44 7.46 -8.55 0.13
N LYS A 45 8.35 -8.83 1.09
CA LYS A 45 8.31 -8.28 2.47
C LYS A 45 8.29 -6.74 2.51
N ALA A 46 8.72 -6.10 1.43
CA ALA A 46 8.66 -4.66 1.24
C ALA A 46 7.25 -4.09 1.51
N GLY A 47 6.18 -4.81 1.12
CA GLY A 47 4.80 -4.36 1.36
C GLY A 47 4.45 -4.27 2.85
N TYR A 48 4.85 -5.27 3.63
CA TYR A 48 4.61 -5.30 5.07
C TYR A 48 5.44 -4.25 5.83
N TRP A 49 6.72 -4.09 5.48
CA TRP A 49 7.55 -3.03 6.05
C TRP A 49 7.05 -1.63 5.69
N ALA A 50 6.59 -1.43 4.45
CA ALA A 50 5.94 -0.20 4.04
C ALA A 50 4.67 0.07 4.85
N ALA A 51 3.85 -0.95 5.10
CA ALA A 51 2.65 -0.83 5.93
C ALA A 51 2.98 -0.44 7.39
N VAL A 52 4.02 -1.02 7.99
CA VAL A 52 4.50 -0.63 9.34
C VAL A 52 4.92 0.85 9.37
N ILE A 53 5.74 1.29 8.40
CA ILE A 53 6.19 2.68 8.31
C ILE A 53 5.00 3.62 8.12
N CYS A 54 4.07 3.27 7.22
CA CYS A 54 2.87 4.06 6.97
C CYS A 54 2.00 4.18 8.23
N ALA A 55 1.77 3.09 8.95
CA ALA A 55 1.01 3.10 10.20
C ALA A 55 1.65 4.00 11.25
N GLY A 56 2.98 3.91 11.41
CA GLY A 56 3.74 4.79 12.30
C GLY A 56 3.60 6.28 11.94
N LEU A 57 3.69 6.60 10.64
CA LEU A 57 3.49 7.97 10.15
C LEU A 57 2.07 8.48 10.39
N LEU A 58 1.04 7.64 10.20
CA LEU A 58 -0.36 8.00 10.47
C LEU A 58 -0.60 8.29 11.96
N ILE A 59 -0.04 7.47 12.86
CA ILE A 59 -0.10 7.69 14.31
C ILE A 59 0.58 9.01 14.69
N LEU A 60 1.77 9.27 14.12
CA LEU A 60 2.50 10.51 14.38
C LEU A 60 1.75 11.74 13.87
N LEU A 61 1.22 11.69 12.65
CA LEU A 61 0.44 12.77 12.04
C LEU A 61 -0.84 13.06 12.83
N SER A 62 -1.61 12.04 13.17
CA SER A 62 -2.83 12.19 13.97
C SER A 62 -2.53 12.74 15.37
N GLY A 63 -1.44 12.29 16.00
CA GLY A 63 -0.94 12.84 17.26
C GLY A 63 -0.62 14.34 17.16
N LEU A 64 0.13 14.74 16.12
CA LEU A 64 0.46 16.15 15.86
C LEU A 64 -0.79 17.00 15.58
N GLY A 65 -1.75 16.48 14.82
CA GLY A 65 -3.02 17.14 14.53
C GLY A 65 -3.85 17.37 15.80
N LEU A 66 -4.02 16.35 16.63
CA LEU A 66 -4.73 16.45 17.91
C LEU A 66 -4.03 17.41 18.89
N TYR A 67 -2.70 17.32 18.98
CA TYR A 67 -1.90 18.21 19.83
C TYR A 67 -2.00 19.66 19.37
N GLY A 68 -1.83 19.92 18.06
CA GLY A 68 -1.96 21.25 17.47
C GLY A 68 -3.34 21.87 17.68
N LEU A 69 -4.42 21.07 17.60
CA LEU A 69 -5.78 21.56 17.87
C LEU A 69 -6.02 21.89 19.34
N ARG A 70 -5.44 21.12 20.27
CA ARG A 70 -5.52 21.40 21.72
C ARG A 70 -4.75 22.67 22.08
N GLN A 71 -3.53 22.82 21.56
CA GLN A 71 -2.66 23.96 21.91
C GLN A 71 -3.06 25.27 21.22
N GLN A 72 -3.95 25.22 20.24
CA GLN A 72 -4.41 26.38 19.48
C GLN A 72 -4.82 27.58 20.36
N ARG A 73 -5.61 27.36 21.42
CA ARG A 73 -6.09 28.45 22.28
C ARG A 73 -4.91 29.13 23.00
N VAL A 74 -3.97 28.33 23.50
CA VAL A 74 -2.76 28.79 24.22
C VAL A 74 -1.82 29.54 23.27
N CYS A 75 -1.63 29.03 22.05
CA CYS A 75 -0.81 29.70 21.03
C CYS A 75 -1.38 31.08 20.67
N VAL A 76 -2.69 31.16 20.42
CA VAL A 76 -3.36 32.43 20.08
C VAL A 76 -3.32 33.41 21.26
N THR A 77 -3.56 32.97 22.49
CA THR A 77 -3.53 33.86 23.67
C THR A 77 -2.14 34.39 24.00
N HIS A 78 -1.09 33.59 23.79
CA HIS A 78 0.31 34.00 24.02
C HIS A 78 1.00 34.59 22.79
N ASN A 79 0.25 34.89 21.72
CA ASN A 79 0.80 35.44 20.48
C ASN A 79 1.93 34.58 19.85
N LYS A 80 1.86 33.26 20.04
CA LYS A 80 2.84 32.28 19.51
C LYS A 80 2.25 31.54 18.31
N ARG A 81 3.11 31.15 17.36
CA ARG A 81 2.71 30.36 16.18
C ARG A 81 2.46 28.90 16.56
N ASN A 82 1.44 28.30 15.96
CA ASN A 82 1.11 26.89 16.15
C ASN A 82 1.91 26.00 15.19
N TYR A 83 3.17 25.74 15.54
CA TYR A 83 4.09 24.95 14.70
C TYR A 83 3.64 23.50 14.53
N ALA A 84 2.99 22.89 15.54
CA ALA A 84 2.50 21.51 15.45
C ALA A 84 1.43 21.34 14.37
N LEU A 85 0.45 22.25 14.32
CA LEU A 85 -0.58 22.25 13.28
C LEU A 85 0.02 22.56 11.89
N GLY A 86 1.07 23.40 11.83
CA GLY A 86 1.81 23.67 10.60
C GLY A 86 2.54 22.45 10.05
N ILE A 87 3.26 21.73 10.90
CA ILE A 87 3.96 20.47 10.54
C ILE A 87 2.96 19.40 10.11
N TYR A 88 1.83 19.28 10.83
CA TYR A 88 0.72 18.41 10.44
C TYR A 88 0.23 18.71 9.01
N CYS A 89 0.04 19.98 8.65
CA CYS A 89 -0.41 20.35 7.31
C CYS A 89 0.63 20.02 6.23
N LEU A 90 1.92 20.30 6.50
CA LEU A 90 3.00 20.06 5.52
C LEU A 90 3.23 18.57 5.27
N ILE A 91 3.47 17.80 6.33
CA ILE A 91 3.74 16.36 6.20
C ILE A 91 2.47 15.64 5.75
N GLY A 92 1.32 16.04 6.29
CA GLY A 92 0.03 15.49 5.87
C GLY A 92 -0.22 15.68 4.37
N PHE A 93 0.15 16.82 3.80
CA PHE A 93 -0.02 17.09 2.37
C PHE A 93 0.82 16.16 1.52
N ALA A 94 2.11 16.01 1.85
CA ALA A 94 2.98 15.07 1.16
C ALA A 94 2.42 13.63 1.24
N CYS A 95 2.00 13.19 2.43
CA CYS A 95 1.39 11.86 2.60
C CYS A 95 0.09 11.70 1.81
N GLY A 96 -0.79 12.70 1.80
CA GLY A 96 -2.04 12.67 1.06
C GLY A 96 -1.82 12.54 -0.46
N VAL A 97 -0.87 13.29 -1.01
CA VAL A 97 -0.50 13.19 -2.44
C VAL A 97 0.05 11.80 -2.76
N VAL A 98 0.98 11.30 -1.94
CA VAL A 98 1.56 9.96 -2.15
C VAL A 98 0.48 8.88 -2.11
N LEU A 99 -0.48 8.95 -1.19
CA LEU A 99 -1.59 7.98 -1.11
C LEU A 99 -2.51 8.01 -2.34
N VAL A 100 -2.84 9.20 -2.86
CA VAL A 100 -3.66 9.31 -4.07
C VAL A 100 -2.91 8.76 -5.29
N VAL A 101 -1.62 9.08 -5.42
CA VAL A 101 -0.78 8.55 -6.52
C VAL A 101 -0.64 7.04 -6.41
N ALA A 102 -0.30 6.51 -5.22
CA ALA A 102 -0.19 5.07 -4.98
C ALA A 102 -1.50 4.33 -5.25
N GLY A 103 -2.64 4.90 -4.84
CA GLY A 103 -3.96 4.35 -5.13
C GLY A 103 -4.31 4.34 -6.61
N SER A 104 -3.96 5.42 -7.32
CA SER A 104 -4.14 5.49 -8.78
C SER A 104 -3.30 4.45 -9.49
N VAL A 105 -2.04 4.28 -9.05
CA VAL A 105 -1.12 3.24 -9.56
C VAL A 105 -1.67 1.84 -9.27
N ALA A 106 -2.19 1.58 -8.06
CA ALA A 106 -2.81 0.29 -7.73
C ALA A 106 -4.05 -0.02 -8.59
N LEU A 107 -4.86 0.98 -8.91
CA LEU A 107 -5.99 0.82 -9.84
C LEU A 107 -5.52 0.55 -11.27
N THR A 108 -4.44 1.19 -11.74
CA THR A 108 -3.86 0.86 -13.05
C THR A 108 -3.23 -0.54 -13.06
N PHE A 109 -2.59 -0.96 -11.96
CA PHE A 109 -2.07 -2.32 -11.82
C PHE A 109 -3.16 -3.37 -11.92
N ASN A 110 -4.39 -3.08 -11.53
CA ASN A 110 -5.49 -4.02 -11.72
C ASN A 110 -5.73 -4.35 -13.21
N SER A 111 -5.61 -3.35 -14.08
CA SER A 111 -5.70 -3.56 -15.53
C SER A 111 -4.57 -4.46 -16.02
N VAL A 112 -3.36 -4.25 -15.50
CA VAL A 112 -2.17 -5.08 -15.83
C VAL A 112 -2.37 -6.52 -15.33
N THR A 113 -2.86 -6.74 -14.10
CA THR A 113 -3.15 -8.08 -13.57
C THR A 113 -4.24 -8.79 -14.39
N TYR A 114 -5.24 -8.05 -14.88
CA TYR A 114 -6.28 -8.61 -15.75
C TYR A 114 -5.68 -9.14 -17.07
N THR A 115 -4.85 -8.35 -17.75
CA THR A 115 -4.21 -8.75 -19.02
C THR A 115 -3.18 -9.88 -18.83
N SER A 116 -2.42 -9.87 -17.71
CA SER A 116 -1.51 -10.97 -17.36
C SER A 116 -2.23 -12.30 -17.15
N LYS A 117 -3.48 -12.27 -16.65
CA LYS A 117 -4.30 -13.49 -16.49
C LYS A 117 -4.69 -14.10 -17.83
N GLU A 118 -4.94 -13.29 -18.85
CA GLU A 118 -5.25 -13.75 -20.22
C GLU A 118 -3.99 -14.24 -20.98
N LEU A 119 -2.82 -14.24 -20.32
CA LEU A 119 -1.50 -14.50 -20.93
C LEU A 119 -1.21 -13.62 -22.13
N GLU A 120 -1.90 -12.49 -22.29
CA GLU A 120 -1.67 -11.61 -23.43
C GLU A 120 -0.28 -10.99 -23.35
N LEU A 121 0.24 -10.69 -22.14
CA LEU A 121 1.64 -10.31 -21.84
C LEU A 121 2.25 -9.44 -22.96
N ILE A 122 1.51 -8.40 -23.36
CA ILE A 122 1.81 -7.58 -24.55
C ILE A 122 2.75 -6.45 -24.17
N GLU A 123 2.62 -5.95 -22.94
CA GLU A 123 3.41 -4.83 -22.41
C GLU A 123 4.57 -5.33 -21.55
N SER A 124 5.72 -4.64 -21.64
CA SER A 124 6.94 -5.00 -20.89
C SER A 124 6.72 -5.04 -19.37
N ALA A 125 5.80 -4.22 -18.85
CA ALA A 125 5.45 -4.19 -17.43
C ALA A 125 4.84 -5.51 -16.93
N GLU A 126 4.07 -6.19 -17.78
CA GLU A 126 3.43 -7.47 -17.44
C GLU A 126 4.47 -8.60 -17.37
N ILE A 127 5.45 -8.58 -18.28
CA ILE A 127 6.57 -9.52 -18.30
C ILE A 127 7.43 -9.35 -17.04
N TYR A 128 7.84 -8.13 -16.72
CA TYR A 128 8.63 -7.86 -15.51
C TYR A 128 7.90 -8.25 -14.22
N PHE A 129 6.58 -8.11 -14.18
CA PHE A 129 5.77 -8.52 -13.04
C PHE A 129 5.79 -10.05 -12.84
N GLU A 130 5.59 -10.82 -13.91
CA GLU A 130 5.69 -12.28 -13.87
C GLU A 130 7.09 -12.76 -13.47
N GLU A 131 8.14 -12.17 -14.06
CA GLU A 131 9.53 -12.52 -13.76
C GLU A 131 9.88 -12.23 -12.30
N ALA A 132 9.45 -11.08 -11.77
CA ALA A 132 9.65 -10.75 -10.36
C ALA A 132 8.88 -11.68 -9.42
N MET A 133 7.68 -12.15 -9.81
CA MET A 133 6.92 -13.12 -9.02
C MET A 133 7.64 -14.47 -8.97
N ILE A 134 8.14 -14.95 -10.12
CA ILE A 134 8.92 -16.19 -10.21
C ILE A 134 10.19 -16.09 -9.37
N ASP A 135 10.95 -15.01 -9.47
CA ASP A 135 12.22 -14.82 -8.77
C ASP A 135 12.03 -14.86 -7.25
N ASN A 136 11.09 -14.06 -6.73
CA ASN A 136 10.78 -14.04 -5.29
C ASN A 136 10.27 -15.41 -4.80
N LEU A 137 9.42 -16.07 -5.59
CA LEU A 137 8.87 -17.36 -5.19
C LEU A 137 9.92 -18.47 -5.25
N ASN A 138 10.85 -18.42 -6.19
CA ASN A 138 11.98 -19.34 -6.29
C ASN A 138 12.91 -19.20 -5.07
N ASP A 139 13.25 -17.97 -4.70
CA ASP A 139 14.03 -17.69 -3.49
C ASP A 139 13.34 -18.24 -2.24
N PHE A 140 12.03 -18.03 -2.11
CA PHE A 140 11.25 -18.53 -0.99
C PHE A 140 11.18 -20.08 -0.97
N ALA A 141 10.80 -20.70 -2.08
CA ALA A 141 10.67 -22.15 -2.19
C ALA A 141 12.01 -22.88 -1.97
N THR A 142 13.12 -22.26 -2.37
CA THR A 142 14.47 -22.81 -2.19
C THR A 142 14.96 -22.68 -0.74
N GLN A 143 14.71 -21.53 -0.09
CA GLN A 143 15.17 -21.28 1.28
C GLN A 143 14.29 -21.99 2.33
N GLU A 144 12.97 -22.04 2.11
CA GLU A 144 12.00 -22.56 3.08
C GLU A 144 10.97 -23.50 2.41
N PRO A 145 11.41 -24.66 1.88
CA PRO A 145 10.55 -25.54 1.07
C PRO A 145 9.32 -26.06 1.83
N GLU A 146 9.43 -26.32 3.13
CA GLU A 146 8.30 -26.78 3.94
C GLU A 146 7.24 -25.68 4.13
N LYS A 147 7.64 -24.41 4.20
CA LYS A 147 6.67 -23.30 4.26
C LYS A 147 6.01 -23.06 2.91
N TRP A 148 6.72 -23.29 1.81
CA TRP A 148 6.12 -23.27 0.48
C TRP A 148 5.08 -24.38 0.30
N LYS A 149 5.34 -25.60 0.77
CA LYS A 149 4.32 -26.67 0.80
C LYS A 149 3.11 -26.29 1.64
N GLN A 150 3.35 -25.78 2.86
CA GLN A 150 2.27 -25.33 3.73
C GLN A 150 1.43 -24.22 3.08
N MET A 151 2.06 -23.32 2.32
CA MET A 151 1.34 -22.30 1.58
C MET A 151 0.46 -22.91 0.48
N GLN A 152 0.99 -23.83 -0.33
CA GLN A 152 0.20 -24.55 -1.32
C GLN A 152 -1.03 -25.21 -0.67
N ASP A 153 -0.85 -25.82 0.51
CA ASP A 153 -1.92 -26.47 1.25
C ASP A 153 -2.97 -25.47 1.81
N ASN A 154 -2.53 -24.33 2.34
CA ASN A 154 -3.42 -23.28 2.86
C ASN A 154 -4.23 -22.59 1.75
N TRP A 155 -3.67 -22.52 0.54
CA TRP A 155 -4.25 -21.84 -0.61
C TRP A 155 -4.92 -22.80 -1.60
N PHE A 156 -4.99 -24.09 -1.28
CA PHE A 156 -5.64 -25.13 -2.09
C PHE A 156 -5.14 -25.17 -3.54
N CYS A 157 -3.84 -24.98 -3.74
CA CYS A 157 -3.23 -24.85 -5.05
C CYS A 157 -1.99 -25.75 -5.19
N CYS A 158 -1.53 -25.94 -6.44
CA CYS A 158 -0.34 -26.75 -6.72
C CYS A 158 0.67 -25.98 -7.56
N GLY A 159 1.96 -26.10 -7.19
CA GLY A 159 3.08 -25.57 -7.98
C GLY A 159 2.96 -24.08 -8.27
N TYR A 160 3.68 -23.59 -9.27
CA TYR A 160 3.56 -22.23 -9.77
C TYR A 160 2.57 -22.16 -10.93
N TYR A 161 2.90 -22.81 -12.06
CA TYR A 161 2.13 -22.78 -13.29
C TYR A 161 2.48 -23.95 -14.22
N ASP A 162 1.63 -24.18 -15.22
CA ASP A 162 1.88 -25.12 -16.32
C ASP A 162 3.06 -24.61 -17.17
N ILE A 163 4.25 -25.05 -16.80
CA ILE A 163 5.49 -24.72 -17.48
C ILE A 163 6.22 -26.04 -17.76
N PRO A 164 6.34 -26.42 -19.04
CA PRO A 164 7.18 -27.53 -19.46
C PRO A 164 8.63 -27.34 -18.99
N ASN A 165 9.38 -28.45 -18.97
CA ASN A 165 10.82 -28.41 -18.75
C ASN A 165 11.53 -27.54 -19.81
N VAL A 166 12.65 -26.92 -19.41
CA VAL A 166 13.37 -25.89 -20.20
C VAL A 166 13.62 -26.32 -21.66
N THR A 167 13.99 -27.57 -21.89
CA THR A 167 14.24 -28.13 -23.22
C THR A 167 12.98 -28.17 -24.08
N GLU A 168 11.83 -28.48 -23.50
CA GLU A 168 10.54 -28.52 -24.20
C GLU A 168 10.00 -27.11 -24.46
N CYS A 169 10.14 -26.18 -23.50
CA CYS A 169 9.85 -24.76 -23.73
C CYS A 169 10.71 -24.22 -24.90
N ALA A 170 12.03 -24.46 -24.89
CA ALA A 170 12.93 -24.01 -25.96
C ALA A 170 12.54 -24.59 -27.33
N ARG A 171 12.12 -25.86 -27.36
CA ARG A 171 11.62 -26.53 -28.57
C ARG A 171 10.33 -25.89 -29.09
N ARG A 172 9.37 -25.60 -28.21
CA ARG A 172 8.08 -24.97 -28.56
C ARG A 172 8.25 -23.56 -29.10
N VAL A 173 9.13 -22.76 -28.49
CA VAL A 173 9.49 -21.42 -28.96
C VAL A 173 10.16 -21.48 -30.33
N THR A 174 11.17 -22.35 -30.49
CA THR A 174 11.93 -22.47 -31.76
C THR A 174 11.03 -22.90 -32.91
N ASN A 175 10.10 -23.81 -32.67
CA ASN A 175 9.19 -24.31 -33.69
C ASN A 175 7.95 -23.42 -33.91
N LYS A 176 7.84 -22.28 -33.20
CA LYS A 176 6.66 -21.39 -33.22
C LYS A 176 5.34 -22.14 -32.99
N LEU A 177 5.37 -23.21 -32.20
CA LEU A 177 4.19 -24.06 -32.00
C LEU A 177 3.12 -23.39 -31.13
N ASP A 178 3.53 -22.49 -30.23
CA ASP A 178 2.65 -21.84 -29.27
C ASP A 178 2.99 -20.34 -29.16
N GLY A 179 2.11 -19.48 -29.68
CA GLY A 179 2.27 -18.01 -29.59
C GLY A 179 1.74 -17.39 -28.29
N ALA A 180 1.12 -18.18 -27.42
CA ALA A 180 0.40 -17.71 -26.24
C ALA A 180 0.84 -18.39 -24.92
N THR A 181 1.87 -19.23 -24.94
CA THR A 181 2.36 -19.89 -23.72
C THR A 181 3.41 -19.05 -22.99
N LEU A 182 3.46 -19.17 -21.66
CA LEU A 182 4.43 -18.46 -20.82
C LEU A 182 5.88 -18.67 -21.29
N CYS A 183 6.23 -19.87 -21.78
CA CYS A 183 7.56 -20.20 -22.35
C CYS A 183 8.05 -19.21 -23.43
N SER A 184 7.13 -18.56 -24.16
CA SER A 184 7.45 -17.63 -25.26
C SER A 184 7.56 -16.17 -24.83
N LYS A 185 7.24 -15.88 -23.56
CA LYS A 185 7.02 -14.51 -23.07
C LYS A 185 7.91 -14.11 -21.90
N ILE A 186 8.54 -15.07 -21.21
CA ILE A 186 9.51 -14.84 -20.13
C ILE A 186 10.88 -15.43 -20.49
N ASP A 187 11.95 -14.88 -19.92
CA ASP A 187 13.31 -15.36 -20.21
C ASP A 187 13.59 -16.78 -19.65
N ILE A 188 14.52 -17.49 -20.30
CA ILE A 188 14.92 -18.88 -19.97
C ILE A 188 15.28 -19.09 -18.49
N PRO A 189 16.01 -18.19 -17.80
CA PRO A 189 16.31 -18.36 -16.37
C PRO A 189 15.06 -18.48 -15.51
N TYR A 190 14.02 -17.69 -15.80
CA TYR A 190 12.76 -17.73 -15.05
C TYR A 190 11.98 -19.01 -15.33
N ILE A 191 12.09 -19.60 -16.53
CA ILE A 191 11.54 -20.93 -16.83
C ILE A 191 12.21 -22.01 -15.96
N ALA A 192 13.53 -21.93 -15.78
CA ALA A 192 14.26 -22.86 -14.93
C ALA A 192 13.89 -22.69 -13.45
N MET A 193 13.78 -21.44 -12.98
CA MET A 193 13.31 -21.12 -11.63
C MET A 193 11.89 -21.65 -11.38
N ALA A 194 10.97 -21.46 -12.32
CA ALA A 194 9.61 -21.95 -12.17
C ALA A 194 9.55 -23.49 -12.11
N ASN A 195 10.39 -24.19 -12.87
CA ASN A 195 10.54 -25.64 -12.75
C ASN A 195 11.08 -26.06 -11.37
N THR A 196 12.00 -25.28 -10.79
CA THR A 196 12.48 -25.49 -9.41
C THR A 196 11.36 -25.31 -8.40
N ILE A 197 10.53 -24.27 -8.53
CA ILE A 197 9.36 -24.06 -7.67
C ILE A 197 8.39 -25.25 -7.76
N ASN A 198 8.11 -25.72 -8.99
CA ASN A 198 7.25 -26.88 -9.25
C ASN A 198 7.82 -28.18 -8.67
N SER A 199 9.13 -28.30 -8.46
CA SER A 199 9.72 -29.50 -7.85
C SER A 199 9.32 -29.69 -6.38
N VAL A 200 8.86 -28.63 -5.71
CA VAL A 200 8.40 -28.67 -4.33
C VAL A 200 6.86 -28.72 -4.31
N HIS A 201 6.31 -29.90 -4.07
CA HIS A 201 4.88 -30.15 -4.20
C HIS A 201 4.14 -30.26 -2.85
N GLY A 202 2.99 -29.61 -2.75
CA GLY A 202 2.02 -29.76 -1.64
C GLY A 202 1.08 -30.95 -1.81
N VAL A 203 0.10 -31.07 -0.92
CA VAL A 203 -0.88 -32.18 -0.89
C VAL A 203 -1.85 -32.13 -2.07
N TYR A 204 -2.07 -30.95 -2.65
CA TYR A 204 -2.97 -30.74 -3.80
C TYR A 204 -2.31 -30.96 -5.17
N CYS A 205 -1.06 -31.44 -5.19
CA CYS A 205 -0.34 -31.81 -6.40
C CYS A 205 -0.50 -33.29 -6.72
N SER A 206 -0.46 -33.60 -8.02
CA SER A 206 -0.39 -34.93 -8.62
C SER A 206 0.93 -35.08 -9.37
N THR A 207 1.43 -36.31 -9.46
CA THR A 207 2.57 -36.68 -10.32
C THR A 207 2.13 -37.36 -11.62
N ASN A 208 0.84 -37.66 -11.76
CA ASN A 208 0.25 -38.23 -12.98
C ASN A 208 -0.15 -37.08 -13.91
N CYS A 209 0.84 -36.44 -14.50
CA CYS A 209 0.65 -35.27 -15.35
C CYS A 209 0.80 -35.63 -16.83
N THR A 210 0.05 -34.93 -17.66
CA THR A 210 0.25 -34.92 -19.11
C THR A 210 1.46 -34.03 -19.46
N ASP A 211 2.06 -34.25 -20.63
CA ASP A 211 3.04 -33.35 -21.24
C ASP A 211 4.34 -33.06 -20.45
N GLY A 212 5.03 -34.10 -19.98
CA GLY A 212 6.43 -33.97 -19.53
C GLY A 212 6.65 -33.09 -18.29
N GLN A 213 5.57 -32.69 -17.62
CA GLN A 213 5.57 -31.98 -16.35
C GLN A 213 5.97 -32.91 -15.21
N THR A 214 6.66 -32.36 -14.22
CA THR A 214 7.01 -33.08 -12.99
C THR A 214 5.83 -33.19 -12.03
N VAL A 215 4.99 -32.15 -11.97
CA VAL A 215 3.79 -32.09 -11.13
C VAL A 215 2.71 -31.26 -11.80
N CYS A 216 1.46 -31.48 -11.38
CA CYS A 216 0.27 -30.80 -11.88
C CYS A 216 -0.80 -30.78 -10.78
N PRO A 217 -1.76 -29.85 -10.83
CA PRO A 217 -2.88 -29.83 -9.90
C PRO A 217 -3.69 -31.13 -9.94
N GLN A 218 -4.18 -31.57 -8.79
CA GLN A 218 -5.20 -32.61 -8.70
C GLN A 218 -6.52 -32.17 -9.36
N THR A 219 -7.43 -33.12 -9.55
CA THR A 219 -8.75 -32.81 -10.11
C THR A 219 -9.49 -31.82 -9.20
N ASN A 220 -9.96 -30.71 -9.78
CA ASN A 220 -10.60 -29.58 -9.09
C ASN A 220 -9.68 -28.70 -8.23
N THR A 221 -8.36 -28.75 -8.44
CA THR A 221 -7.45 -27.73 -7.90
C THR A 221 -6.78 -26.93 -9.00
N ASP A 222 -6.43 -25.69 -8.68
CA ASP A 222 -5.85 -24.74 -9.60
C ASP A 222 -4.33 -24.60 -9.38
N TRP A 223 -3.64 -24.04 -10.38
CA TRP A 223 -2.25 -23.60 -10.22
C TRP A 223 -2.17 -22.42 -9.26
N CYS A 224 -1.11 -22.35 -8.44
CA CYS A 224 -1.00 -21.24 -7.47
C CYS A 224 -0.88 -19.88 -8.15
N ARG A 225 -0.32 -19.79 -9.37
CA ARG A 225 -0.32 -18.53 -10.15
C ARG A 225 -1.73 -17.98 -10.33
N ASP A 226 -2.69 -18.81 -10.73
CA ASP A 226 -4.06 -18.35 -11.00
C ASP A 226 -4.76 -17.90 -9.71
N VAL A 227 -4.54 -18.62 -8.60
CA VAL A 227 -5.02 -18.24 -7.27
C VAL A 227 -4.41 -16.91 -6.83
N PHE A 228 -3.10 -16.73 -7.00
CA PHE A 228 -2.39 -15.50 -6.64
C PHE A 228 -2.84 -14.31 -7.47
N LEU A 229 -2.98 -14.47 -8.79
CA LEU A 229 -3.44 -13.40 -9.69
C LEU A 229 -4.91 -13.04 -9.42
N ASN A 230 -5.79 -14.01 -9.19
CA ASN A 230 -7.18 -13.75 -8.81
C ASN A 230 -7.27 -12.97 -7.48
N ASN A 231 -6.47 -13.38 -6.50
CA ASN A 231 -6.41 -12.70 -5.21
C ASN A 231 -5.81 -11.30 -5.35
N ALA A 232 -4.74 -11.13 -6.12
CA ALA A 232 -4.12 -9.84 -6.40
C ALA A 232 -5.10 -8.90 -7.12
N GLN A 233 -5.82 -9.38 -8.12
CA GLN A 233 -6.82 -8.59 -8.85
C GLN A 233 -7.95 -8.12 -7.90
N THR A 234 -8.48 -9.02 -7.08
CA THR A 234 -9.54 -8.66 -6.13
C THR A 234 -9.04 -7.62 -5.12
N ASN A 235 -7.86 -7.85 -4.53
CA ASN A 235 -7.32 -7.00 -3.49
C ASN A 235 -6.82 -5.64 -4.01
N THR A 236 -6.25 -5.58 -5.22
CA THR A 236 -5.71 -4.33 -5.80
C THR A 236 -6.81 -3.29 -6.05
N ILE A 237 -8.02 -3.70 -6.44
CA ILE A 237 -9.17 -2.77 -6.56
C ILE A 237 -9.52 -2.19 -5.20
N PHE A 238 -9.64 -3.02 -4.17
CA PHE A 238 -9.94 -2.55 -2.81
C PHE A 238 -8.86 -1.62 -2.28
N VAL A 239 -7.59 -2.02 -2.42
CA VAL A 239 -6.43 -1.19 -2.02
C VAL A 239 -6.43 0.15 -2.78
N GLY A 240 -6.67 0.12 -4.08
CA GLY A 240 -6.76 1.30 -4.93
C GLY A 240 -7.83 2.29 -4.45
N TRP A 241 -9.07 1.83 -4.31
CA TRP A 241 -10.19 2.68 -3.85
C TRP A 241 -9.98 3.21 -2.43
N VAL A 242 -9.54 2.36 -1.50
CA VAL A 242 -9.26 2.79 -0.12
C VAL A 242 -8.14 3.83 -0.10
N SER A 243 -7.07 3.65 -0.87
CA SER A 243 -5.96 4.60 -0.93
C SER A 243 -6.37 5.94 -1.54
N VAL A 244 -7.14 5.95 -2.64
CA VAL A 244 -7.62 7.20 -3.26
C VAL A 244 -8.59 7.95 -2.35
N THR A 245 -9.57 7.26 -1.76
CA THR A 245 -10.57 7.88 -0.88
C THR A 245 -9.95 8.40 0.43
N SER A 246 -9.05 7.64 1.05
CA SER A 246 -8.35 8.05 2.27
C SER A 246 -7.37 9.20 2.01
N GLY A 247 -6.63 9.15 0.89
CA GLY A 247 -5.77 10.24 0.45
C GLY A 247 -6.57 11.51 0.18
N GLY A 248 -7.70 11.41 -0.52
CA GLY A 248 -8.61 12.53 -0.76
C GLY A 248 -9.20 13.12 0.52
N ALA A 249 -9.63 12.27 1.46
CA ALA A 249 -10.13 12.70 2.76
C ALA A 249 -9.03 13.40 3.59
N GLN A 250 -7.79 12.91 3.53
CA GLN A 250 -6.65 13.53 4.19
C GLN A 250 -6.35 14.92 3.61
N LEU A 251 -6.38 15.07 2.28
CA LEU A 251 -6.22 16.37 1.61
C LEU A 251 -7.33 17.36 2.03
N LEU A 252 -8.56 16.90 2.15
CA LEU A 252 -9.66 17.71 2.68
C LEU A 252 -9.42 18.12 4.14
N GLY A 253 -8.94 17.20 4.97
CA GLY A 253 -8.52 17.49 6.35
C GLY A 253 -7.44 18.57 6.43
N ILE A 254 -6.49 18.58 5.49
CA ILE A 254 -5.43 19.58 5.42
C ILE A 254 -5.97 20.94 4.98
N LEU A 255 -6.90 21.00 4.04
CA LEU A 255 -7.56 22.25 3.68
C LEU A 255 -8.25 22.89 4.89
N LEU A 256 -8.89 22.07 5.74
CA LEU A 256 -9.48 22.51 7.00
C LEU A 256 -8.41 22.95 8.02
N GLY A 257 -7.29 22.22 8.13
CA GLY A 257 -6.16 22.60 8.99
C GLY A 257 -5.52 23.93 8.58
N MET A 258 -5.32 24.15 7.29
CA MET A 258 -4.82 25.39 6.71
C MET A 258 -5.79 26.55 6.93
N PHE A 259 -7.10 26.31 6.75
CA PHE A 259 -8.12 27.31 7.07
C PHE A 259 -8.04 27.74 8.55
N ILE A 260 -7.87 26.79 9.46
CA ILE A 260 -7.70 27.09 10.90
C ILE A 260 -6.42 27.90 11.16
N LEU A 261 -5.28 27.52 10.56
CA LEU A 261 -4.02 28.26 10.68
C LEU A 261 -4.14 29.71 10.20
N LEU A 262 -4.79 29.93 9.05
CA LEU A 262 -5.01 31.27 8.49
C LEU A 262 -5.91 32.12 9.40
N CYS A 263 -6.95 31.51 9.99
CA CYS A 263 -7.78 32.17 11.00
C CYS A 263 -6.98 32.56 12.25
N ASP A 264 -6.08 31.71 12.72
CA ASP A 264 -5.24 31.98 13.88
C ASP A 264 -4.25 33.13 13.62
N VAL A 265 -3.60 33.15 12.45
CA VAL A 265 -2.70 34.26 12.04
C VAL A 265 -3.45 35.59 12.00
N ARG A 266 -4.69 35.60 11.48
CA ARG A 266 -5.54 36.80 11.46
C ARG A 266 -5.91 37.27 12.86
N MET A 267 -6.22 36.37 13.79
CA MET A 267 -6.51 36.73 15.17
C MET A 267 -5.30 37.31 15.90
N ILE A 268 -4.14 36.68 15.75
CA ILE A 268 -2.85 37.16 16.28
C ILE A 268 -2.58 38.58 15.78
N ARG A 269 -2.70 38.84 14.47
CA ARG A 269 -2.46 40.17 13.88
C ARG A 269 -3.43 41.23 14.42
N ARG A 270 -4.71 40.88 14.63
CA ARG A 270 -5.69 41.81 15.23
C ARG A 270 -5.37 42.12 16.69
N PHE A 271 -4.90 41.13 17.44
CA PHE A 271 -4.51 41.31 18.84
C PHE A 271 -3.29 42.23 18.96
N THR A 272 -2.25 42.01 18.15
CA THR A 272 -1.06 42.87 18.13
C THR A 272 -1.38 44.30 17.68
N MET A 273 -2.18 44.48 16.61
CA MET A 273 -2.58 45.83 16.17
C MET A 273 -3.38 46.58 17.23
N ARG A 274 -4.30 45.93 17.96
CA ARG A 274 -5.05 46.56 19.06
C ARG A 274 -4.15 46.92 20.24
N ALA A 275 -3.20 46.05 20.60
CA ALA A 275 -2.26 46.33 21.67
C ALA A 275 -1.35 47.54 21.33
N SER A 276 -0.84 47.61 20.10
CA SER A 276 -0.06 48.75 19.62
C SER A 276 -0.88 50.04 19.58
N ALA A 277 -2.12 49.99 19.10
CA ALA A 277 -3.01 51.15 19.07
C ALA A 277 -3.35 51.67 20.49
N LEU A 278 -3.59 50.76 21.44
CA LEU A 278 -3.82 51.12 22.84
C LEU A 278 -2.57 51.76 23.46
N LYS A 279 -1.39 51.18 23.22
CA LYS A 279 -0.11 51.72 23.70
C LYS A 279 0.11 53.16 23.19
N ASN A 280 -0.06 53.38 21.89
CA ASN A 280 0.10 54.71 21.29
C ASN A 280 -0.94 55.71 21.84
N ALA A 281 -2.17 55.28 22.10
CA ALA A 281 -3.20 56.13 22.70
C ALA A 281 -2.89 56.51 24.16
N ILE A 282 -2.24 55.62 24.92
CA ILE A 282 -1.77 55.93 26.29
C ILE A 282 -0.61 56.92 26.22
N GLU A 283 0.38 56.68 25.37
CA GLU A 283 1.55 57.57 25.22
C GLU A 283 1.12 58.99 24.77
N ASN A 284 0.16 59.10 23.86
CA ASN A 284 -0.37 60.40 23.41
C ASN A 284 -1.22 61.14 24.45
N ASN A 285 -1.79 60.46 25.44
CA ASN A 285 -2.56 61.09 26.53
C ASN A 285 -1.68 61.46 27.74
N GLN A 286 -0.41 61.05 27.75
CA GLN A 286 0.57 61.38 28.79
C GLN A 286 1.52 62.52 28.38
N ALA A 287 1.45 62.97 27.13
CA ALA A 287 2.14 64.14 26.59
C ALA A 287 1.24 65.38 26.62
#